data_AF-R5BET2-F1
#
_entry.id   AF-R5BET2-F1
#
_cell.length_a   1.000
_cell.length_b   1.000
_cell.length_c   1.000
_cell.angle_alpha   90.00
_cell.angle_beta   90.00
_cell.angle_gamma   90.00
#
_symmetry.space_group_name_H-M   'P 1'
#
loop_
_entity.id
_entity.type
_entity.pdbx_description
1 polymer ?
#
loop_
_entity_poly.entity_id
_entity_poly.type
_entity_poly.pdbx_seq_one_letter_code
_entity_poly.pdbx_strand_id
1 'polypeptide(L)'
;MALYSRIANVLRKPDKCPVCREPVWDIVYGTGDITEVEFLYQYRKNSSMGGERIPRRPPMWECSCGCLRFRKVNADGIDAKVKIKMLKDMRPASLTKICW
;
A
#
# COMPACT_ATOMS: atom_id res chain seq x y z
N MET A 1 -3.11 19.07 -3.98
CA MET A 1 -3.34 18.60 -5.36
C MET A 1 -3.46 17.09 -5.32
N ALA A 2 -4.69 16.54 -5.35
CA ALA A 2 -4.88 15.10 -5.46
C ALA A 2 -4.63 14.71 -6.93
N LEU A 3 -3.39 14.33 -7.26
CA LEU A 3 -3.12 13.64 -8.51
C LEU A 3 -4.06 12.43 -8.55
N TYR A 4 -4.91 12.35 -9.57
CA TYR A 4 -5.68 11.14 -9.85
C TYR A 4 -4.68 10.03 -10.15
N SER A 5 -4.20 9.37 -9.10
CA SER A 5 -3.34 8.20 -9.18
C SER A 5 -4.11 7.15 -9.99
N ARG A 6 -3.65 6.88 -11.21
CA ARG A 6 -4.27 5.85 -12.05
C ARG A 6 -4.15 4.51 -11.32
N ILE A 7 -5.21 3.70 -11.36
CA ILE A 7 -5.20 2.36 -10.77
C ILE A 7 -4.90 1.36 -11.89
N ALA A 8 -3.79 0.63 -11.78
CA ALA A 8 -3.42 -0.45 -12.67
C ALA A 8 -3.85 -1.80 -12.08
N ASN A 9 -4.46 -2.65 -12.91
CA ASN A 9 -4.76 -4.03 -12.53
C ASN A 9 -3.53 -4.90 -12.76
N VAL A 10 -3.15 -5.69 -11.75
CA VAL A 10 -1.96 -6.55 -11.79
C VAL A 10 -2.26 -7.93 -11.21
N LEU A 11 -1.59 -8.96 -11.73
CA LEU A 11 -1.74 -10.33 -11.22
C LEU A 11 -0.96 -10.56 -9.93
N ARG A 12 0.19 -9.89 -9.78
CA ARG A 12 1.09 -9.96 -8.63
C ARG A 12 1.62 -8.58 -8.29
N LYS A 13 2.14 -8.41 -7.07
CA LYS A 13 2.78 -7.17 -6.65
C LYS A 13 3.99 -6.90 -7.56
N PRO A 14 4.07 -5.73 -8.23
CA PRO A 14 5.29 -5.35 -8.95
C PRO A 14 6.40 -5.03 -7.96
N ASP A 15 7.64 -5.40 -8.26
CA ASP A 15 8.79 -5.00 -7.43
C ASP A 15 9.08 -3.50 -7.58
N LYS A 16 8.91 -2.97 -8.80
CA LYS A 16 9.11 -1.57 -9.15
C LYS A 16 7.93 -1.04 -9.96
N CYS A 17 7.69 0.26 -9.83
CA CYS A 17 6.66 0.94 -10.60
C CYS A 17 7.04 0.99 -12.08
N PRO A 18 6.14 0.63 -13.02
CA PRO A 18 6.44 0.66 -14.45
C PRO A 18 6.58 2.10 -15.01
N VAL A 19 6.16 3.12 -14.25
CA VAL A 19 6.20 4.53 -14.68
C VAL A 19 7.52 5.19 -14.29
N CYS A 20 7.89 5.10 -13.00
CA CYS A 20 9.04 5.83 -12.44
C CYS A 20 10.16 4.93 -11.91
N ARG A 21 9.97 3.60 -11.90
CA ARG A 21 10.90 2.58 -11.38
C ARG A 21 11.17 2.62 -9.87
N GLU A 22 10.45 3.46 -9.14
CA GLU A 22 10.45 3.50 -7.67
C GLU A 22 9.84 2.22 -7.06
N PRO A 23 10.14 1.90 -5.79
CA PRO A 23 9.60 0.72 -5.12
C PRO A 23 8.08 0.83 -4.93
N VAL A 24 7.43 -0.33 -4.88
CA VAL A 24 5.99 -0.44 -4.66
C VAL A 24 5.72 -0.87 -3.22
N TRP A 25 5.01 -0.03 -2.49
CA TRP A 25 4.68 -0.20 -1.09
C TRP A 25 3.29 -0.82 -0.91
N ASP A 26 3.07 -1.47 0.22
CA ASP A 26 1.72 -1.91 0.58
C ASP A 26 0.91 -0.71 1.08
N ILE A 27 -0.38 -0.68 0.75
CA ILE A 27 -1.32 0.28 1.32
C ILE A 27 -1.90 -0.33 2.60
N VAL A 28 -1.83 0.40 3.70
CA VAL A 28 -2.43 0.04 4.98
C VAL A 28 -3.66 0.90 5.21
N TYR A 29 -4.81 0.28 5.46
CA TYR A 29 -6.09 0.95 5.69
C TYR A 29 -6.47 0.96 7.16
N GLY A 30 -7.46 1.78 7.51
CA GLY A 30 -7.90 1.96 8.89
C GLY A 30 -6.86 2.69 9.73
N THR A 31 -6.13 3.62 9.09
CA THR A 31 -4.98 4.30 9.70
C THR A 31 -5.37 5.57 10.46
N GLY A 32 -6.61 6.04 10.34
CA GLY A 32 -7.00 7.36 10.83
C GLY A 32 -6.06 8.45 10.30
N ASP A 33 -5.49 9.23 11.21
CA ASP A 33 -4.59 10.34 10.92
C ASP A 33 -3.09 9.98 10.97
N ILE A 34 -2.76 8.68 11.13
CA ILE A 34 -1.36 8.24 11.14
C ILE A 34 -0.70 8.56 9.81
N THR A 35 0.44 9.22 9.88
CA THR A 35 1.30 9.54 8.74
C THR A 35 2.20 8.35 8.37
N GLU A 36 2.68 8.32 7.12
CA GLU A 36 3.64 7.29 6.67
C GLU A 36 4.93 7.29 7.52
N VAL A 37 5.34 8.46 8.00
CA VAL A 37 6.53 8.63 8.85
C VAL A 37 6.31 8.02 10.24
N GLU A 38 5.19 8.32 10.90
CA GLU A 38 4.84 7.72 12.19
C GLU A 38 4.72 6.20 12.07
N PHE A 39 4.08 5.74 11.00
CA PHE A 39 3.99 4.31 10.71
C PHE A 39 5.37 3.68 10.55
N LEU A 40 6.28 4.31 9.78
CA LEU A 40 7.65 3.84 9.62
C LEU A 40 8.36 3.73 10.97
N TYR A 41 8.22 4.72 11.86
CA TYR A 41 8.86 4.67 13.18
C TYR A 41 8.29 3.58 14.09
N GLN A 42 6.98 3.35 14.07
CA GLN A 42 6.34 2.37 14.95
C GLN A 42 6.45 0.93 14.43
N TYR A 43 6.32 0.73 13.12
CA TYR A 43 6.24 -0.58 12.49
C TYR A 43 7.50 -0.97 11.72
N ARG A 44 8.45 -0.04 11.53
CA ARG A 44 9.74 -0.24 10.85
C ARG A 44 9.59 -0.81 9.44
N LYS A 45 8.57 -0.35 8.73
CA LYS A 45 8.24 -0.77 7.36
C LYS A 45 7.76 0.43 6.56
N ASN A 46 8.16 0.48 5.30
CA ASN A 46 7.59 1.41 4.34
C ASN A 46 6.21 0.94 3.89
N SER A 47 5.23 1.83 3.96
CA SER A 47 3.86 1.59 3.51
C SER A 47 3.15 2.90 3.26
N SER A 48 2.17 2.89 2.37
CA SER A 48 1.30 4.03 2.13
C SER A 48 0.06 3.99 3.00
N MET A 49 -0.37 5.13 3.52
CA MET A 49 -1.53 5.23 4.40
C MET A 49 -2.81 5.40 3.57
N GLY A 50 -3.62 4.35 3.53
CA GLY A 50 -4.87 4.30 2.77
C GLY A 50 -6.06 5.01 3.45
N GLY A 51 -5.89 5.44 4.70
CA GLY A 51 -6.92 6.12 5.49
C GLY A 51 -8.07 5.21 5.92
N GLU A 52 -9.11 5.82 6.49
CA GLU A 52 -10.26 5.12 7.06
C GLU A 52 -11.30 4.72 6.01
N ARG A 53 -11.43 5.50 4.93
CA ARG A 53 -12.43 5.28 3.88
C ARG A 53 -11.94 4.26 2.86
N ILE A 54 -12.22 2.99 3.14
CA ILE A 54 -11.84 1.89 2.25
C ILE A 54 -12.73 1.90 0.99
N PRO A 55 -12.17 2.00 -0.22
CA PRO A 55 -12.94 1.93 -1.45
C PRO A 55 -13.61 0.55 -1.63
N ARG A 56 -14.73 0.48 -2.35
CA ARG A 56 -15.37 -0.80 -2.72
C ARG A 56 -14.42 -1.76 -3.45
N ARG A 57 -13.50 -1.21 -4.26
CA ARG A 57 -12.45 -1.94 -4.99
C ARG A 57 -11.08 -1.37 -4.62
N PRO A 58 -10.56 -1.72 -3.44
CA PRO A 58 -9.39 -1.06 -2.88
C PRO A 58 -8.13 -1.40 -3.69
N PRO A 59 -7.28 -0.41 -4.04
CA PRO A 59 -5.92 -0.72 -4.44
C PRO A 59 -5.18 -1.35 -3.25
N MET A 60 -4.30 -2.30 -3.54
CA MET A 60 -3.51 -2.99 -2.52
C MET A 60 -2.13 -2.37 -2.33
N TRP A 61 -1.60 -1.80 -3.40
CA TRP A 61 -0.25 -1.27 -3.43
C TRP A 61 -0.21 0.09 -4.08
N GLU A 62 0.80 0.85 -3.73
CA GLU A 62 1.06 2.19 -4.25
C GLU A 62 2.54 2.32 -4.57
N CYS A 63 2.85 2.99 -5.66
CA CYS A 63 4.22 3.42 -5.92
C CYS A 63 4.64 4.38 -4.81
N SER A 64 5.87 4.26 -4.28
CA SER A 64 6.35 5.15 -3.21
C SER A 64 6.29 6.65 -3.56
N CYS A 65 6.39 7.03 -4.84
CA CYS A 65 6.23 8.42 -5.28
C CYS A 65 4.77 8.84 -5.54
N GLY A 66 3.79 7.95 -5.34
CA GLY A 66 2.36 8.22 -5.51
C GLY A 66 1.85 8.25 -6.97
N CYS A 67 2.70 8.01 -7.96
CA CYS A 67 2.31 8.15 -9.38
C CYS A 67 1.29 7.10 -9.86
N LEU A 68 1.26 5.91 -9.26
CA LEU A 68 0.42 4.79 -9.68
C LEU A 68 0.02 3.93 -8.48
N ARG A 69 -1.23 3.47 -8.50
CA ARG A 69 -1.76 2.49 -7.54
C ARG A 69 -2.05 1.19 -8.24
N PHE A 70 -2.01 0.09 -7.51
CA PHE A 70 -2.14 -1.24 -8.08
C PHE A 70 -3.24 -2.02 -7.37
N ARG A 71 -4.12 -2.64 -8.16
CA ARG A 71 -5.16 -3.54 -7.68
C ARG A 71 -4.83 -4.96 -8.13
N LYS A 72 -4.97 -5.92 -7.22
CA LYS A 72 -4.80 -7.33 -7.58
C LYS A 72 -6.05 -7.86 -8.28
N VAL A 73 -5.85 -8.44 -9.45
CA VAL A 73 -6.89 -9.15 -10.22
C VAL A 73 -6.45 -10.59 -10.47
N ASN A 74 -7.41 -11.45 -10.79
CA ASN A 74 -7.17 -12.81 -11.27
C ASN A 74 -6.78 -12.78 -12.77
N ALA A 75 -6.37 -13.93 -13.31
CA ALA A 75 -6.08 -14.08 -14.75
C ALA A 75 -7.26 -13.64 -15.64
N ASP A 76 -8.49 -13.86 -15.17
CA ASP A 76 -9.72 -13.50 -15.85
C ASP A 76 -10.06 -11.99 -15.76
N GLY A 77 -9.19 -11.17 -15.15
CA GLY A 77 -9.35 -9.72 -15.01
C GLY A 77 -10.31 -9.27 -13.90
N ILE A 78 -10.97 -10.20 -13.23
CA ILE A 78 -11.85 -9.93 -12.07
C ILE A 78 -11.02 -9.63 -10.82
N ASP A 79 -11.50 -8.71 -9.97
CA ASP A 79 -10.87 -8.38 -8.70
C ASP A 79 -10.61 -9.65 -7.87
N ALA A 80 -9.36 -9.83 -7.45
CA ALA A 80 -8.99 -10.96 -6.62
C ALA A 80 -9.57 -10.78 -5.20
N LYS A 81 -10.10 -11.86 -4.62
CA LYS A 81 -10.49 -11.87 -3.20
C LYS A 81 -9.23 -11.92 -2.33
N VAL A 82 -8.75 -10.76 -1.91
CA VAL A 82 -7.53 -10.64 -1.10
C VAL A 82 -7.81 -9.87 0.17
N LYS A 83 -7.22 -10.32 1.27
CA LYS A 83 -7.27 -9.59 2.54
C LYS A 83 -6.42 -8.31 2.41
N ILE A 84 -7.08 -7.16 2.48
CA ILE A 84 -6.40 -5.85 2.59
C ILE A 84 -5.64 -5.75 3.92
N LYS A 85 -4.54 -5.01 3.93
CA LYS A 85 -3.80 -4.76 5.16
C LYS A 85 -4.52 -3.69 5.96
N MET A 86 -4.93 -4.06 7.17
CA MET A 86 -5.57 -3.16 8.13
C MET A 86 -4.58 -2.85 9.24
N LEU A 87 -4.49 -1.58 9.65
CA LEU A 87 -3.59 -1.16 10.73
C LEU A 87 -3.85 -1.93 12.02
N LYS A 88 -5.12 -2.16 12.37
CA LYS A 88 -5.53 -2.92 13.57
C LYS A 88 -4.99 -4.36 13.62
N ASP A 89 -4.65 -4.93 12.47
CA ASP A 89 -4.10 -6.29 12.37
C ASP A 89 -2.56 -6.29 12.42
N MET A 90 -1.93 -5.10 12.39
CA MET A 90 -0.48 -4.96 12.39
C MET A 90 0.08 -4.89 13.79
N ARG A 91 1.25 -5.53 13.99
CA ARG A 91 1.99 -5.49 15.25
C ARG A 91 3.20 -4.56 15.08
N PRO A 92 3.44 -3.64 16.02
CA PRO A 92 4.67 -2.85 16.06
C PRO A 92 5.90 -3.77 16.03
N ALA A 93 6.98 -3.28 15.43
CA ALA A 93 8.23 -4.01 15.40
C ALA A 93 9.07 -3.65 16.64
N SER A 94 9.84 -4.61 17.16
CA SER A 94 10.84 -4.35 18.19
C SER A 94 11.84 -3.29 17.72
N LEU A 95 12.28 -2.43 18.64
CA LEU A 95 13.34 -1.44 18.42
C LEU A 95 14.66 -2.07 17.93
N THR A 96 14.88 -3.36 18.21
CA THR A 96 16.07 -4.10 17.79
C THR A 96 16.07 -4.51 16.31
N LYS A 97 15.01 -4.22 15.53
CA LYS A 97 14.88 -4.61 14.11
C LYS A 97 15.07 -3.46 13.12
N ILE A 98 15.74 -2.38 13.51
CA ILE A 98 16.09 -1.30 12.58
C ILE A 98 17.23 -1.79 11.69
N CYS A 99 16.92 -2.43 10.56
CA CYS A 99 17.86 -2.53 9.43
C CYS A 99 17.66 -1.30 8.55
N TRP A 100 18.72 -0.50 8.45
CA TRP A 100 18.86 0.57 7.47
C TRP A 100 18.99 0.00 6.06
#